data_AF-A0A930P4W5-F1
#
_entry.id   AF-A0A930P4W5-F1
#
_cell.length_a   1.000
_cell.length_b   1.000
_cell.length_c   1.000
_cell.angle_alpha   90.00
_cell.angle_beta   90.00
_cell.angle_gamma   90.00
#
_symmetry.space_group_name_H-M   'P 1'
#
loop_
_entity.id
_entity.type
_entity.pdbx_description
1 polymer ?
#
loop_
_entity_poly.entity_id
_entity_poly.type
_entity_poly.pdbx_seq_one_letter_code
_entity_poly.pdbx_strand_id
1 'polypeptide(L)'
;MMRFKYLMMAAACALFASCMNDGYTEPDENAPAPYGNNELTEKNVITIAQLKNNFATYIATDFRDGRSYAKVDDDIKIKAIVTSSDVQGNVYQELALQDATGAIIVSVAQGGLYGALPVGTEVLVSLKDLYVGNYGKQAQIGVPSKNATGADVIGRIGRATWDQHYKILSTGHKIEPTLFATGSTPSTWNLDTDGGKLGVIRNVSFKSSNNAKVKDTFADANGGAGSISWTLNEQDGRKVIVYNSNFADFANAKVPTGKVDITGIIKRFNNQWEIIIRSLDDIKPAERVDPFAGLPGTGDGTLANPIDVTRALAYIASGHADATEYYIKGKISLVNSVDTGNYGNAEYYISNDGTTNNHLMVFRGYWLNGAKFTTATAPQLAVGKTVVILGKLKDYNGTPEIDQRSKIISIN
;
A
#
# COMPACT_ATOMS: atom_id res chain seq x y z
N MET A 1 -74.13 12.21 -21.34
CA MET A 1 -72.80 12.85 -21.33
C MET A 1 -71.65 11.99 -20.77
N MET A 2 -71.89 10.76 -20.26
CA MET A 2 -70.84 9.89 -19.70
C MET A 2 -70.22 8.90 -20.71
N ARG A 3 -70.86 8.57 -21.85
CA ARG A 3 -70.33 7.54 -22.79
C ARG A 3 -69.32 8.05 -23.82
N PHE A 4 -69.28 9.35 -24.10
CA PHE A 4 -68.31 9.94 -25.05
C PHE A 4 -66.93 10.18 -24.43
N LYS A 5 -66.87 10.35 -23.10
CA LYS A 5 -65.62 10.52 -22.34
C LYS A 5 -64.79 9.24 -22.27
N TYR A 6 -65.44 8.07 -22.23
CA TYR A 6 -64.73 6.77 -22.23
C TYR A 6 -64.18 6.39 -23.61
N LEU A 7 -64.81 6.85 -24.71
CA LEU A 7 -64.31 6.62 -26.07
C LEU A 7 -63.08 7.47 -26.39
N MET A 8 -63.01 8.72 -25.88
CA MET A 8 -61.79 9.54 -25.99
C MET A 8 -60.65 9.05 -25.09
N MET A 9 -60.95 8.46 -23.92
CA MET A 9 -59.94 7.85 -23.04
C MET A 9 -59.33 6.58 -23.67
N ALA A 10 -60.14 5.74 -24.34
CA ALA A 10 -59.66 4.56 -25.03
C ALA A 10 -58.80 4.88 -26.28
N ALA A 11 -59.12 5.96 -27.00
CA ALA A 11 -58.31 6.44 -28.13
C ALA A 11 -56.98 7.09 -27.68
N ALA A 12 -56.94 7.72 -26.50
CA ALA A 12 -55.71 8.25 -25.92
C ALA A 12 -54.77 7.15 -25.41
N CYS A 13 -55.28 5.99 -24.97
CA CYS A 13 -54.46 4.83 -24.61
C CYS A 13 -53.89 4.10 -25.83
N ALA A 14 -54.54 4.17 -26.99
CA ALA A 14 -54.04 3.56 -28.24
C ALA A 14 -52.92 4.37 -28.91
N LEU A 15 -52.75 5.65 -28.57
CA LEU A 15 -51.68 6.52 -29.10
C LEU A 15 -50.34 6.35 -28.36
N PHE A 16 -50.29 5.59 -27.26
CA PHE A 16 -49.06 5.17 -26.60
C PHE A 16 -48.61 3.75 -27.00
N ALA A 17 -49.28 3.11 -27.96
CA ALA A 17 -48.80 1.88 -28.60
C ALA A 17 -47.78 2.17 -29.71
N SER A 18 -46.93 3.18 -29.52
CA SER A 18 -45.76 3.43 -30.34
C SER A 18 -44.67 2.47 -29.87
N CYS A 19 -44.57 1.33 -30.55
CA CYS A 19 -43.38 0.48 -30.62
C CYS A 19 -42.61 0.34 -29.29
N MET A 20 -43.15 -0.45 -28.35
CA MET A 20 -42.27 -1.17 -27.43
C MET A 20 -41.46 -2.15 -28.30
N ASN A 21 -40.31 -1.69 -28.78
CA ASN A 21 -39.29 -2.56 -29.34
C ASN A 21 -38.88 -3.54 -28.24
N ASP A 22 -38.86 -4.84 -28.55
CA ASP A 22 -38.43 -5.95 -27.68
C ASP A 22 -36.94 -5.90 -27.29
N GLY A 23 -36.34 -4.71 -27.27
CA GLY A 23 -34.96 -4.46 -26.94
C GLY A 23 -34.84 -3.43 -25.83
N TYR A 24 -35.18 -3.81 -24.59
CA TYR A 24 -34.21 -3.54 -23.54
C TYR A 24 -33.02 -4.44 -23.86
N THR A 25 -32.21 -4.03 -24.83
CA THR A 25 -30.91 -4.64 -25.04
C THR A 25 -30.19 -4.46 -23.72
N GLU A 26 -29.99 -5.57 -23.01
CA GLU A 26 -28.88 -5.67 -22.06
C GLU A 26 -27.68 -5.00 -22.75
N PRO A 27 -26.95 -4.10 -22.07
CA PRO A 27 -25.81 -3.47 -22.70
C PRO A 27 -24.93 -4.57 -23.26
N ASP A 28 -24.78 -4.60 -24.59
CA ASP A 28 -23.96 -5.61 -25.24
C ASP A 28 -22.56 -5.47 -24.65
N GLU A 29 -22.13 -6.49 -23.91
CA GLU A 29 -20.83 -6.51 -23.25
C GLU A 29 -19.68 -6.41 -24.28
N ASN A 30 -19.98 -6.66 -25.56
CA ASN A 30 -19.04 -6.52 -26.67
C ASN A 30 -19.18 -5.20 -27.43
N ALA A 31 -20.10 -4.31 -27.02
CA ALA A 31 -20.21 -2.98 -27.61
C ALA A 31 -18.89 -2.22 -27.40
N PRO A 32 -18.42 -1.47 -28.41
CA PRO A 32 -17.23 -0.64 -28.25
C PRO A 32 -17.40 0.31 -27.06
N ALA A 33 -16.32 0.52 -26.30
CA ALA A 33 -16.38 1.40 -25.14
C ALA A 33 -16.91 2.79 -25.57
N PRO A 34 -17.81 3.40 -24.79
CA PRO A 34 -18.40 4.71 -25.13
C PRO A 34 -17.40 5.87 -24.95
N TYR A 35 -16.18 5.56 -24.50
CA TYR A 35 -15.10 6.50 -24.25
C TYR A 35 -13.87 6.13 -25.06
N GLY A 36 -13.04 7.13 -25.36
CA GLY A 36 -11.85 6.94 -26.17
C GLY A 36 -12.14 6.86 -27.66
N ASN A 37 -11.16 6.38 -28.40
CA ASN A 37 -11.13 6.28 -29.85
C ASN A 37 -10.99 4.80 -30.28
N ASN A 38 -12.14 4.19 -30.59
CA ASN A 38 -12.19 2.78 -30.98
C ASN A 38 -11.50 2.46 -32.32
N GLU A 39 -11.18 3.47 -33.13
CA GLU A 39 -10.46 3.32 -34.40
C GLU A 39 -8.95 3.06 -34.22
N LEU A 40 -8.40 3.27 -33.01
CA LEU A 40 -7.00 2.96 -32.74
C LEU A 40 -6.73 1.46 -32.88
N THR A 41 -5.60 1.14 -33.50
CA THR A 41 -5.11 -0.23 -33.70
C THR A 41 -3.71 -0.37 -33.13
N GLU A 42 -3.37 -1.58 -32.66
CA GLU A 42 -2.06 -1.93 -32.08
C GLU A 42 -0.94 -1.99 -33.14
N LYS A 43 -0.70 -0.87 -33.82
CA LYS A 43 0.39 -0.66 -34.77
C LYS A 43 1.39 0.33 -34.19
N ASN A 44 2.68 0.08 -34.44
CA ASN A 44 3.79 0.91 -33.96
C ASN A 44 3.80 1.08 -32.43
N VAL A 45 3.51 0.00 -31.71
CA VAL A 45 3.53 -0.02 -30.26
C VAL A 45 4.98 -0.14 -29.79
N ILE A 46 5.43 0.82 -28.98
CA ILE A 46 6.72 0.77 -28.29
C ILE A 46 6.50 0.58 -26.79
N THR A 47 7.52 0.11 -26.10
CA THR A 47 7.51 0.00 -24.63
C THR A 47 7.67 1.38 -23.98
N ILE A 48 7.21 1.53 -22.74
CA ILE A 48 7.39 2.75 -21.95
C ILE A 48 8.87 3.04 -21.75
N ALA A 49 9.71 2.04 -21.52
CA ALA A 49 11.16 2.24 -21.41
C ALA A 49 11.77 2.80 -22.70
N GLN A 50 11.37 2.30 -23.88
CA GLN A 50 11.81 2.86 -25.17
C GLN A 50 11.34 4.31 -25.34
N LEU A 51 10.07 4.61 -25.01
CA LEU A 51 9.57 5.97 -25.06
C LEU A 51 10.40 6.90 -24.16
N LYS A 52 10.64 6.51 -22.90
CA LYS A 52 11.47 7.29 -21.97
C LYS A 52 12.89 7.49 -22.49
N ASN A 53 13.48 6.48 -23.12
CA ASN A 53 14.80 6.59 -23.73
C ASN A 53 14.81 7.58 -24.92
N ASN A 54 13.80 7.51 -25.80
CA ASN A 54 13.67 8.43 -26.94
C ASN A 54 13.56 9.90 -26.50
N PHE A 55 12.99 10.15 -25.32
CA PHE A 55 12.81 11.50 -24.78
C PHE A 55 13.69 11.80 -23.54
N ALA A 56 14.73 11.01 -23.31
CA ALA A 56 15.50 11.04 -22.06
C ALA A 56 16.10 12.42 -21.75
N THR A 57 16.64 13.11 -22.77
CA THR A 57 17.17 14.47 -22.62
C THR A 57 16.12 15.42 -22.07
N TYR A 58 14.93 15.47 -22.68
CA TYR A 58 13.84 16.34 -22.26
C TYR A 58 13.34 15.98 -20.86
N ILE A 59 13.25 14.69 -20.54
CA ILE A 59 12.82 14.23 -19.21
C ILE A 59 13.83 14.64 -18.12
N ALA A 60 15.13 14.62 -18.42
CA ALA A 60 16.19 14.96 -17.47
C ALA A 60 16.43 16.47 -17.30
N THR A 61 16.01 17.28 -18.29
CA THR A 61 16.19 18.75 -18.30
C THR A 61 15.20 19.44 -17.35
N ASP A 62 15.72 20.26 -16.45
CA ASP A 62 14.93 21.22 -15.70
C ASP A 62 14.45 22.33 -16.65
N PHE A 63 13.18 22.73 -16.56
CA PHE A 63 12.60 23.77 -17.42
C PHE A 63 13.31 25.13 -17.28
N ARG A 64 14.03 25.35 -16.17
CA ARG A 64 14.83 26.56 -15.93
C ARG A 64 16.13 26.56 -16.71
N ASP A 65 16.63 25.38 -17.05
CA ASP A 65 17.94 25.18 -17.67
C ASP A 65 17.82 24.87 -19.18
N GLY A 66 16.60 24.66 -19.69
CA GLY A 66 16.36 24.41 -21.10
C GLY A 66 14.97 23.86 -21.41
N ARG A 67 14.83 23.29 -22.60
CA ARG A 67 13.57 22.70 -23.06
C ARG A 67 13.36 21.33 -22.41
N SER A 68 12.32 21.22 -21.58
CA SER A 68 12.00 20.03 -20.76
C SER A 68 10.95 19.09 -21.38
N TYR A 69 10.58 19.31 -22.65
CA TYR A 69 9.63 18.46 -23.37
C TYR A 69 9.82 18.55 -24.89
N ALA A 70 9.35 17.56 -25.62
CA ALA A 70 9.29 17.56 -27.08
C ALA A 70 8.01 16.91 -27.60
N LYS A 71 7.63 17.32 -28.81
CA LYS A 71 6.49 16.75 -29.53
C LYS A 71 6.84 15.34 -30.00
N VAL A 72 5.85 14.47 -30.02
CA VAL A 72 5.94 13.17 -30.69
C VAL A 72 5.44 13.34 -32.12
N ASP A 73 6.35 13.30 -33.09
CA ASP A 73 6.01 13.46 -34.51
C ASP A 73 5.61 12.14 -35.17
N ASP A 74 6.21 11.03 -34.73
CA ASP A 74 5.95 9.69 -35.25
C ASP A 74 4.58 9.16 -34.80
N ASP A 75 3.94 8.36 -35.66
CA ASP A 75 2.74 7.59 -35.28
C ASP A 75 3.11 6.39 -34.41
N ILE A 76 3.48 6.66 -33.17
CA ILE A 76 3.81 5.66 -32.14
C ILE A 76 2.73 5.58 -31.07
N LYS A 77 2.61 4.39 -30.48
CA LYS A 77 1.66 4.09 -29.40
C LYS A 77 2.37 3.42 -28.24
N ILE A 78 1.80 3.52 -27.05
CA ILE A 78 2.14 2.66 -25.91
C ILE A 78 0.93 1.83 -25.54
N LYS A 79 1.16 0.59 -25.09
CA LYS A 79 0.14 -0.25 -24.49
C LYS A 79 0.50 -0.50 -23.03
N ALA A 80 -0.40 -0.16 -22.13
CA ALA A 80 -0.11 -0.16 -20.71
C ALA A 80 -1.38 -0.30 -19.88
N ILE A 81 -1.22 -0.64 -18.61
CA ILE A 81 -2.33 -0.81 -17.66
C ILE A 81 -2.38 0.40 -16.72
N VAL A 82 -3.59 0.86 -16.44
CA VAL A 82 -3.85 1.92 -15.45
C VAL A 82 -3.62 1.40 -14.04
N THR A 83 -2.76 2.09 -13.27
CA THR A 83 -2.42 1.72 -11.89
C THR A 83 -2.91 2.73 -10.84
N SER A 84 -3.18 3.96 -11.25
CA SER A 84 -3.69 5.04 -10.40
C SER A 84 -5.21 5.08 -10.31
N SER A 85 -5.72 5.73 -9.27
CA SER A 85 -7.13 6.07 -9.14
C SER A 85 -7.26 7.47 -8.54
N ASP A 86 -8.15 8.29 -9.10
CA ASP A 86 -8.47 9.64 -8.61
C ASP A 86 -9.70 9.69 -7.71
N VAL A 87 -10.28 8.53 -7.37
CA VAL A 87 -11.52 8.41 -6.58
C VAL A 87 -11.44 9.16 -5.25
N GLN A 88 -10.33 9.03 -4.51
CA GLN A 88 -10.16 9.70 -3.21
C GLN A 88 -9.35 11.00 -3.29
N GLY A 89 -9.12 11.53 -4.48
CA GLY A 89 -8.58 12.89 -4.69
C GLY A 89 -7.09 13.10 -4.41
N ASN A 90 -6.34 12.07 -4.01
CA ASN A 90 -4.89 12.21 -3.79
C ASN A 90 -4.08 12.17 -5.10
N VAL A 91 -4.52 11.36 -6.06
CA VAL A 91 -4.13 11.47 -7.47
C VAL A 91 -5.16 12.35 -8.16
N TYR A 92 -4.73 13.36 -8.93
CA TYR A 92 -5.64 14.34 -9.49
C TYR A 92 -5.20 14.82 -10.87
N GLN A 93 -6.12 14.74 -11.85
CA GLN A 93 -5.88 15.18 -13.23
C GLN A 93 -4.65 14.51 -13.88
N GLU A 94 -4.42 13.25 -13.52
CA GLU A 94 -3.34 12.43 -14.05
C GLU A 94 -3.68 10.94 -13.96
N LEU A 95 -3.05 10.14 -14.83
CA LEU A 95 -3.09 8.69 -14.83
C LEU A 95 -1.66 8.13 -14.77
N ALA A 96 -1.43 7.14 -13.93
CA ALA A 96 -0.23 6.32 -13.97
C ALA A 96 -0.47 5.10 -14.84
N LEU A 97 0.30 4.98 -15.93
CA LEU A 97 0.27 3.85 -16.85
C LEU A 97 1.54 3.04 -16.68
N GLN A 98 1.41 1.72 -16.60
CA GLN A 98 2.52 0.80 -16.40
C GLN A 98 2.49 -0.36 -17.39
N ASP A 99 3.66 -0.68 -17.96
CA ASP A 99 3.91 -1.89 -18.73
C ASP A 99 5.01 -2.74 -18.04
N ALA A 100 5.45 -3.82 -18.67
CA ALA A 100 6.48 -4.69 -18.09
C ALA A 100 7.87 -4.02 -17.96
N THR A 101 8.09 -2.89 -18.63
CA THR A 101 9.39 -2.21 -18.72
C THR A 101 9.49 -0.97 -17.85
N GLY A 102 8.36 -0.32 -17.53
CA GLY A 102 8.36 0.98 -16.89
C GLY A 102 6.96 1.51 -16.61
N ALA A 103 6.92 2.73 -16.09
CA ALA A 103 5.69 3.49 -15.95
C ALA A 103 5.87 4.94 -16.41
N ILE A 104 4.77 5.59 -16.76
CA ILE A 104 4.71 6.98 -17.18
C ILE A 104 3.41 7.62 -16.71
N ILE A 105 3.46 8.92 -16.44
CA ILE A 105 2.28 9.71 -16.07
C ILE A 105 1.66 10.30 -17.33
N VAL A 106 0.34 10.29 -17.44
CA VAL A 106 -0.41 11.05 -18.45
C VAL A 106 -1.21 12.12 -17.74
N SER A 107 -0.93 13.39 -18.00
CA SER A 107 -1.62 14.50 -17.34
C SER A 107 -2.83 14.92 -18.16
N VAL A 108 -4.04 14.86 -17.58
CA VAL A 108 -5.30 15.11 -18.28
C VAL A 108 -6.11 16.15 -17.54
N ALA A 109 -6.63 17.16 -18.23
CA ALA A 109 -7.41 18.25 -17.67
C ALA A 109 -8.86 17.83 -17.32
N GLN A 110 -8.99 16.75 -16.55
CA GLN A 110 -10.25 16.11 -16.20
C GLN A 110 -10.10 15.39 -14.85
N GLY A 111 -11.11 15.54 -13.98
CA GLY A 111 -11.29 14.65 -12.83
C GLY A 111 -12.28 13.53 -13.13
N GLY A 112 -12.33 12.52 -12.27
CA GLY A 112 -13.18 11.34 -12.47
C GLY A 112 -12.66 10.43 -13.59
N LEU A 113 -11.34 10.41 -13.81
CA LEU A 113 -10.71 9.56 -14.82
C LEU A 113 -10.95 8.08 -14.51
N TYR A 114 -11.05 7.72 -13.22
CA TYR A 114 -11.43 6.38 -12.78
C TYR A 114 -12.74 5.88 -13.40
N GLY A 115 -13.71 6.75 -13.68
CA GLY A 115 -15.01 6.34 -14.21
C GLY A 115 -14.91 5.66 -15.58
N ALA A 116 -14.03 6.13 -16.45
CA ALA A 116 -13.76 5.50 -17.75
C ALA A 116 -12.58 4.52 -17.70
N LEU A 117 -11.62 4.78 -16.81
CA LEU A 117 -10.33 4.09 -16.75
C LEU A 117 -10.04 3.64 -15.31
N PRO A 118 -10.80 2.68 -14.76
CA PRO A 118 -10.51 2.13 -13.44
C PRO A 118 -9.16 1.42 -13.42
N VAL A 119 -8.60 1.22 -12.22
CA VAL A 119 -7.36 0.45 -12.03
C VAL A 119 -7.50 -0.94 -12.67
N GLY A 120 -6.47 -1.38 -13.39
CA GLY A 120 -6.50 -2.64 -14.13
C GLY A 120 -7.07 -2.54 -15.54
N THR A 121 -7.41 -1.33 -16.02
CA THR A 121 -7.77 -1.11 -17.42
C THR A 121 -6.53 -1.11 -18.30
N GLU A 122 -6.47 -1.98 -19.30
CA GLU A 122 -5.45 -1.98 -20.34
C GLU A 122 -5.86 -1.01 -21.44
N VAL A 123 -4.98 -0.06 -21.74
CA VAL A 123 -5.20 0.97 -22.75
C VAL A 123 -4.10 0.97 -23.79
N LEU A 124 -4.50 1.26 -25.02
CA LEU A 124 -3.61 1.68 -26.09
C LEU A 124 -3.65 3.21 -26.18
N VAL A 125 -2.50 3.87 -26.08
CA VAL A 125 -2.41 5.34 -26.15
C VAL A 125 -1.63 5.75 -27.38
N SER A 126 -2.26 6.51 -28.27
CA SER A 126 -1.65 7.18 -29.40
C SER A 126 -0.94 8.44 -28.96
N LEU A 127 0.34 8.55 -29.28
CA LEU A 127 1.18 9.63 -28.77
C LEU A 127 1.45 10.73 -29.80
N LYS A 128 1.22 10.48 -31.09
CA LYS A 128 1.41 11.48 -32.14
C LYS A 128 0.68 12.77 -31.78
N ASP A 129 1.32 13.91 -32.00
CA ASP A 129 0.82 15.25 -31.66
C ASP A 129 0.68 15.58 -30.17
N LEU A 130 0.91 14.62 -29.27
CA LEU A 130 1.17 14.86 -27.86
C LEU A 130 2.66 15.15 -27.63
N TYR A 131 2.99 15.46 -26.39
CA TYR A 131 4.34 15.82 -25.98
C TYR A 131 4.79 14.93 -24.83
N VAL A 132 6.07 14.57 -24.83
CA VAL A 132 6.72 13.84 -23.75
C VAL A 132 7.76 14.76 -23.12
N GLY A 133 7.76 14.82 -21.79
CA GLY A 133 8.66 15.67 -21.02
C GLY A 133 8.62 15.30 -19.55
N ASN A 134 8.77 16.30 -18.68
CA ASN A 134 8.74 16.06 -17.25
C ASN A 134 8.02 17.12 -16.42
N TYR A 135 7.51 16.67 -15.26
CA TYR A 135 7.21 17.51 -14.12
C TYR A 135 8.17 17.13 -12.98
N GLY A 136 9.12 17.99 -12.64
CA GLY A 136 10.13 17.67 -11.62
C GLY A 136 10.91 16.39 -11.94
N LYS A 137 11.30 16.19 -13.20
CA LYS A 137 11.98 14.98 -13.70
C LYS A 137 11.17 13.67 -13.62
N GLN A 138 9.90 13.69 -13.20
CA GLN A 138 8.98 12.58 -13.47
C GLN A 138 8.58 12.61 -14.94
N ALA A 139 8.84 11.53 -15.67
CA ALA A 139 8.41 11.39 -17.06
C ALA A 139 6.88 11.50 -17.16
N GLN A 140 6.41 12.38 -18.04
CA GLN A 140 4.98 12.54 -18.30
C GLN A 140 4.66 12.81 -19.78
N ILE A 141 3.44 12.46 -20.17
CA ILE A 141 2.80 12.80 -21.44
C ILE A 141 1.80 13.94 -21.18
N GLY A 142 1.81 14.92 -22.08
CA GLY A 142 1.03 16.15 -21.93
C GLY A 142 0.97 16.99 -23.21
N VAL A 143 0.69 18.27 -23.03
CA VAL A 143 0.73 19.31 -24.09
C VAL A 143 1.49 20.54 -23.59
N PRO A 144 2.00 21.43 -24.46
CA PRO A 144 2.72 22.61 -24.04
C PRO A 144 1.84 23.54 -23.20
N SER A 145 2.41 24.12 -22.16
CA SER A 145 1.73 25.07 -21.29
C SER A 145 2.72 26.08 -20.69
N LYS A 146 2.19 27.04 -19.95
CA LYS A 146 2.96 28.05 -19.23
C LYS A 146 2.71 27.88 -17.73
N ASN A 147 3.79 27.83 -16.94
CA ASN A 147 3.66 27.85 -15.49
C ASN A 147 3.30 29.26 -14.98
N ALA A 148 3.12 29.42 -13.66
CA ALA A 148 2.76 30.70 -13.05
C ALA A 148 3.78 31.83 -13.31
N THR A 149 5.04 31.50 -13.63
CA THR A 149 6.09 32.47 -13.95
C THR A 149 6.23 32.73 -15.47
N GLY A 150 5.35 32.15 -16.29
CA GLY A 150 5.38 32.29 -17.75
C GLY A 150 6.44 31.43 -18.46
N ALA A 151 7.08 30.49 -17.75
CA ALA A 151 8.05 29.56 -18.35
C ALA A 151 7.34 28.43 -19.09
N ASP A 152 7.93 27.97 -20.18
CA ASP A 152 7.44 26.82 -20.94
C ASP A 152 7.58 25.53 -20.14
N VAL A 153 6.47 24.84 -19.96
CA VAL A 153 6.40 23.55 -19.26
C VAL A 153 5.46 22.61 -20.00
N ILE A 154 5.53 21.33 -19.65
CA ILE A 154 4.51 20.38 -20.06
C ILE A 154 3.29 20.50 -19.13
N GLY A 155 2.12 20.61 -19.72
CA GLY A 155 0.82 20.75 -19.06
C GLY A 155 -0.13 19.60 -19.41
N ARG A 156 -1.40 19.81 -19.07
CA ARG A 156 -2.45 18.78 -19.11
C ARG A 156 -3.14 18.72 -20.48
N ILE A 157 -3.36 17.51 -20.98
CA ILE A 157 -4.13 17.24 -22.20
C ILE A 157 -5.60 17.59 -21.94
N GLY A 158 -6.22 18.41 -22.79
CA GLY A 158 -7.65 18.69 -22.69
C GLY A 158 -8.49 17.42 -22.85
N ARG A 159 -9.60 17.29 -22.11
CA ARG A 159 -10.50 16.11 -22.16
C ARG A 159 -10.84 15.66 -23.59
N ALA A 160 -11.28 16.60 -24.44
CA ALA A 160 -11.68 16.28 -25.81
C ALA A 160 -10.52 15.75 -26.66
N THR A 161 -9.30 16.27 -26.45
CA THR A 161 -8.10 15.73 -27.07
C THR A 161 -7.81 14.35 -26.49
N TRP A 162 -7.80 14.19 -25.17
CA TRP A 162 -7.54 12.91 -24.53
C TRP A 162 -8.46 11.79 -25.05
N ASP A 163 -9.76 12.05 -25.19
CA ASP A 163 -10.73 11.10 -25.76
C ASP A 163 -10.38 10.63 -27.19
N GLN A 164 -9.54 11.36 -27.95
CA GLN A 164 -9.06 10.93 -29.27
C GLN A 164 -7.80 10.04 -29.20
N HIS A 165 -7.09 10.04 -28.07
CA HIS A 165 -5.75 9.47 -27.93
C HIS A 165 -5.67 8.13 -27.22
N TYR A 166 -6.75 7.60 -26.65
CA TYR A 166 -6.71 6.27 -26.04
C TYR A 166 -7.81 5.35 -26.56
N LYS A 167 -7.56 4.05 -26.47
CA LYS A 167 -8.55 2.99 -26.66
C LYS A 167 -8.46 2.03 -25.50
N ILE A 168 -9.61 1.67 -24.93
CA ILE A 168 -9.71 0.61 -23.93
C ILE A 168 -9.63 -0.73 -24.67
N LEU A 169 -8.68 -1.58 -24.26
CA LEU A 169 -8.49 -2.91 -24.85
C LEU A 169 -9.15 -4.00 -23.99
N SER A 170 -8.99 -3.90 -22.68
CA SER A 170 -9.53 -4.84 -21.71
C SER A 170 -9.54 -4.24 -20.30
N THR A 171 -10.27 -4.84 -19.37
CA THR A 171 -10.42 -4.37 -17.98
C THR A 171 -10.20 -5.50 -16.98
N GLY A 172 -10.02 -5.15 -15.71
CA GLY A 172 -9.93 -6.12 -14.61
C GLY A 172 -8.57 -6.80 -14.44
N HIS A 173 -7.52 -6.31 -15.10
CA HIS A 173 -6.16 -6.82 -14.88
C HIS A 173 -5.71 -6.55 -13.45
N LYS A 174 -5.22 -7.60 -12.77
CA LYS A 174 -4.60 -7.46 -11.46
C LYS A 174 -3.16 -7.01 -11.63
N ILE A 175 -2.77 -5.97 -10.91
CA ILE A 175 -1.38 -5.52 -10.82
C ILE A 175 -0.93 -5.64 -9.38
N GLU A 176 0.10 -6.44 -9.19
CA GLU A 176 0.79 -6.55 -7.92
C GLU A 176 1.81 -5.41 -7.79
N PRO A 177 1.84 -4.71 -6.65
CA PRO A 177 2.83 -3.66 -6.41
C PRO A 177 4.24 -4.25 -6.34
N THR A 178 5.20 -3.58 -6.98
CA THR A 178 6.60 -4.00 -6.91
C THR A 178 7.24 -3.53 -5.60
N LEU A 179 8.09 -4.34 -4.99
CA LEU A 179 8.77 -3.94 -3.76
C LEU A 179 9.67 -2.72 -4.02
N PHE A 180 9.43 -1.64 -3.30
CA PHE A 180 10.22 -0.42 -3.36
C PHE A 180 11.34 -0.44 -2.31
N ALA A 181 10.99 -0.67 -1.05
CA ALA A 181 11.93 -0.70 0.08
C ALA A 181 11.33 -1.48 1.27
N THR A 182 12.15 -1.85 2.25
CA THR A 182 11.69 -2.52 3.48
C THR A 182 12.47 -2.03 4.68
N GLY A 183 11.77 -1.52 5.69
CA GLY A 183 12.36 -0.95 6.90
C GLY A 183 13.42 0.09 6.54
N SER A 184 14.62 -0.05 7.09
CA SER A 184 15.74 0.87 6.84
C SER A 184 16.58 0.53 5.61
N THR A 185 16.21 -0.50 4.86
CA THR A 185 16.89 -0.85 3.61
C THR A 185 16.49 0.16 2.54
N PRO A 186 17.45 0.88 1.92
CA PRO A 186 17.14 1.80 0.83
C PRO A 186 16.57 1.07 -0.40
N SER A 187 15.82 1.80 -1.21
CA SER A 187 15.33 1.26 -2.49
C SER A 187 16.47 1.00 -3.47
N THR A 188 16.34 -0.06 -4.27
CA THR A 188 17.17 -0.32 -5.45
C THR A 188 16.63 0.35 -6.72
N TRP A 189 15.46 1.00 -6.64
CA TRP A 189 14.85 1.66 -7.77
C TRP A 189 15.68 2.86 -8.23
N ASN A 190 15.71 3.06 -9.54
CA ASN A 190 16.43 4.11 -10.21
C ASN A 190 15.47 5.27 -10.56
N LEU A 191 15.83 6.48 -10.12
CA LEU A 191 15.02 7.71 -10.30
C LEU A 191 14.69 8.03 -11.77
N ASP A 192 15.56 7.69 -12.72
CA ASP A 192 15.34 7.98 -14.13
C ASP A 192 14.38 6.97 -14.78
N THR A 193 14.38 5.72 -14.32
CA THR A 193 13.70 4.61 -15.00
C THR A 193 12.44 4.11 -14.29
N ASP A 194 12.37 4.16 -12.96
CA ASP A 194 11.31 3.52 -12.18
C ASP A 194 10.17 4.46 -11.70
N GLY A 195 10.35 5.77 -11.82
CA GLY A 195 9.32 6.74 -11.40
C GLY A 195 7.99 6.58 -12.14
N GLY A 196 6.89 6.59 -11.38
CA GLY A 196 5.52 6.41 -11.83
C GLY A 196 4.97 4.99 -11.60
N LYS A 197 5.80 4.03 -11.21
CA LYS A 197 5.37 2.65 -10.98
C LYS A 197 4.51 2.51 -9.72
N LEU A 198 3.62 1.52 -9.72
CA LEU A 198 2.95 1.06 -8.51
C LEU A 198 3.94 0.26 -7.66
N GLY A 199 4.21 0.75 -6.46
CA GLY A 199 5.16 0.12 -5.54
C GLY A 199 4.63 -0.02 -4.13
N VAL A 200 5.32 -0.84 -3.33
CA VAL A 200 5.06 -1.02 -1.90
C VAL A 200 6.33 -0.81 -1.09
N ILE A 201 6.25 0.05 -0.07
CA ILE A 201 7.26 0.15 0.97
C ILE A 201 6.77 -0.58 2.22
N ARG A 202 7.59 -1.47 2.77
CA ARG A 202 7.18 -2.35 3.88
C ARG A 202 7.82 -1.97 5.20
N ASN A 203 7.13 -2.29 6.30
CA ASN A 203 7.66 -2.23 7.66
C ASN A 203 8.18 -0.83 8.07
N VAL A 204 7.41 0.20 7.74
CA VAL A 204 7.73 1.62 8.01
C VAL A 204 6.70 2.27 8.92
N SER A 205 7.07 3.37 9.58
CA SER A 205 6.16 4.13 10.45
C SER A 205 6.24 5.63 10.16
N PHE A 206 5.10 6.32 10.27
CA PHE A 206 5.03 7.77 10.09
C PHE A 206 5.83 8.49 11.18
N LYS A 207 6.66 9.46 10.78
CA LYS A 207 7.54 10.22 11.69
C LYS A 207 7.04 11.63 11.94
N SER A 208 7.04 12.46 10.90
CA SER A 208 6.62 13.86 10.99
C SER A 208 6.22 14.40 9.63
N SER A 209 5.27 15.33 9.63
CA SER A 209 4.85 16.08 8.46
C SER A 209 5.76 17.30 8.19
N ASN A 210 5.67 17.85 6.97
CA ASN A 210 6.32 19.11 6.58
C ASN A 210 5.62 20.37 7.15
N ASN A 211 4.51 20.23 7.87
CA ASN A 211 3.77 21.34 8.48
C ASN A 211 3.51 21.04 9.96
N ALA A 212 4.15 21.80 10.85
CA ALA A 212 4.08 21.59 12.30
C ALA A 212 2.66 21.64 12.92
N LYS A 213 1.66 22.18 12.19
CA LYS A 213 0.25 22.18 12.61
C LYS A 213 -0.44 20.83 12.37
N VAL A 214 0.04 20.04 11.42
CA VAL A 214 -0.52 18.73 11.06
C VAL A 214 0.26 17.64 11.77
N LYS A 215 -0.30 17.10 12.86
CA LYS A 215 0.43 16.22 13.79
C LYS A 215 0.02 14.76 13.72
N ASP A 216 -1.21 14.47 13.32
CA ASP A 216 -1.73 13.10 13.34
C ASP A 216 -2.68 12.80 12.17
N THR A 217 -2.84 13.69 11.19
CA THR A 217 -3.69 13.48 10.00
C THR A 217 -2.89 13.40 8.69
N PHE A 218 -3.42 12.72 7.67
CA PHE A 218 -2.74 12.56 6.38
C PHE A 218 -2.43 13.91 5.71
N ALA A 219 -3.37 14.85 5.77
CA ALA A 219 -3.21 16.21 5.27
C ALA A 219 -4.00 17.22 6.11
N ASP A 220 -4.13 18.46 5.60
CA ASP A 220 -4.98 19.51 6.17
C ASP A 220 -6.15 19.77 5.23
N ALA A 221 -7.34 19.23 5.52
CA ALA A 221 -8.52 19.42 4.69
C ALA A 221 -8.97 20.89 4.58
N ASN A 222 -8.52 21.75 5.50
CA ASN A 222 -8.79 23.19 5.48
C ASN A 222 -7.63 24.00 4.88
N GLY A 223 -6.55 23.33 4.44
CA GLY A 223 -5.34 23.95 3.93
C GLY A 223 -5.47 24.53 2.51
N GLY A 224 -6.61 24.32 1.84
CA GLY A 224 -6.85 24.75 0.46
C GLY A 224 -5.89 24.08 -0.53
N ALA A 225 -5.55 24.78 -1.62
CA ALA A 225 -4.62 24.25 -2.62
C ALA A 225 -3.23 24.00 -2.02
N GLY A 226 -2.83 22.74 -1.98
CA GLY A 226 -1.55 22.31 -1.41
C GLY A 226 -1.57 20.87 -0.96
N SER A 227 -0.52 20.49 -0.23
CA SER A 227 -0.29 19.13 0.21
C SER A 227 0.48 19.09 1.52
N ILE A 228 0.37 17.96 2.20
CA ILE A 228 1.19 17.59 3.34
C ILE A 228 2.05 16.39 2.96
N SER A 229 3.34 16.50 3.24
CA SER A 229 4.31 15.44 3.02
C SER A 229 4.75 14.86 4.35
N TRP A 230 4.67 13.55 4.48
CA TRP A 230 5.10 12.81 5.65
C TRP A 230 6.44 12.13 5.42
N THR A 231 7.34 12.26 6.39
CA THR A 231 8.56 11.46 6.48
C THR A 231 8.28 10.16 7.22
N LEU A 232 9.14 9.15 7.00
CA LEU A 232 9.08 7.85 7.64
C LEU A 232 10.27 7.67 8.59
N ASN A 233 10.11 6.92 9.68
CA ASN A 233 11.19 6.72 10.65
C ASN A 233 12.37 5.94 10.04
N GLU A 234 12.07 5.03 9.14
CA GLU A 234 13.05 4.10 8.58
C GLU A 234 13.67 4.59 7.27
N GLN A 235 13.28 5.76 6.75
CA GLN A 235 13.81 6.29 5.47
C GLN A 235 14.38 7.70 5.64
N ASP A 236 15.32 8.08 4.77
CA ASP A 236 15.78 9.47 4.71
C ASP A 236 14.65 10.37 4.16
N GLY A 237 14.14 11.26 5.01
CA GLY A 237 13.06 12.20 4.65
C GLY A 237 13.42 13.18 3.53
N ARG A 238 14.70 13.34 3.18
CA ARG A 238 15.13 14.10 1.98
C ARG A 238 15.02 13.29 0.68
N LYS A 239 14.88 11.97 0.80
CA LYS A 239 14.88 11.02 -0.32
C LYS A 239 13.53 10.37 -0.54
N VAL A 240 12.77 10.07 0.52
CA VAL A 240 11.47 9.41 0.42
C VAL A 240 10.46 10.11 1.33
N ILE A 241 9.32 10.47 0.76
CA ILE A 241 8.18 11.00 1.50
C ILE A 241 6.87 10.32 1.04
N VAL A 242 5.87 10.36 1.91
CA VAL A 242 4.48 10.06 1.55
C VAL A 242 3.77 11.38 1.30
N TYR A 243 3.33 11.62 0.07
CA TYR A 243 2.69 12.86 -0.36
C TYR A 243 1.17 12.71 -0.28
N ASN A 244 0.50 13.67 0.37
CA ASN A 244 -0.95 13.69 0.49
C ASN A 244 -1.51 15.07 0.17
N SER A 245 -2.46 15.14 -0.76
CA SER A 245 -3.18 16.36 -1.11
C SER A 245 -4.10 16.80 0.04
N ASN A 246 -4.20 18.11 0.25
CA ASN A 246 -5.21 18.69 1.13
C ASN A 246 -6.64 18.44 0.63
N PHE A 247 -6.81 18.14 -0.66
CA PHE A 247 -8.10 17.81 -1.27
C PHE A 247 -8.44 16.31 -1.24
N ALA A 248 -7.57 15.46 -0.67
CA ALA A 248 -7.90 14.05 -0.56
C ALA A 248 -9.08 13.84 0.41
N ASP A 249 -10.00 12.93 0.09
CA ASP A 249 -11.17 12.64 0.94
C ASP A 249 -10.77 12.15 2.34
N PHE A 250 -9.58 11.56 2.44
CA PHE A 250 -8.98 11.08 3.69
C PHE A 250 -8.04 12.09 4.35
N ALA A 251 -7.99 13.36 3.91
CA ALA A 251 -7.08 14.37 4.45
C ALA A 251 -7.12 14.47 5.98
N ASN A 252 -8.32 14.44 6.58
CA ASN A 252 -8.51 14.48 8.04
C ASN A 252 -8.43 13.11 8.73
N ALA A 253 -8.22 12.02 7.99
CA ALA A 253 -8.02 10.69 8.58
C ALA A 253 -6.68 10.65 9.31
N LYS A 254 -6.62 9.89 10.40
CA LYS A 254 -5.40 9.79 11.21
C LYS A 254 -4.35 8.92 10.55
N VAL A 255 -3.09 9.35 10.56
CA VAL A 255 -1.98 8.47 10.20
C VAL A 255 -1.82 7.35 11.24
N PRO A 256 -1.48 6.11 10.84
CA PRO A 256 -1.23 5.02 11.77
C PRO A 256 -0.06 5.31 12.72
N THR A 257 -0.18 4.84 13.97
CA THR A 257 0.86 4.99 15.01
C THR A 257 1.85 3.84 15.08
N GLY A 258 1.58 2.74 14.36
CA GLY A 258 2.44 1.55 14.29
C GLY A 258 3.13 1.41 12.93
N LYS A 259 3.84 0.29 12.76
CA LYS A 259 4.43 -0.06 11.47
C LYS A 259 3.37 -0.52 10.47
N VAL A 260 3.52 -0.04 9.25
CA VAL A 260 2.63 -0.30 8.12
C VAL A 260 3.42 -0.65 6.88
N ASP A 261 2.71 -1.30 5.95
CA ASP A 261 3.10 -1.39 4.55
C ASP A 261 2.26 -0.38 3.77
N ILE A 262 2.94 0.44 2.96
CA ILE A 262 2.32 1.53 2.19
C ILE A 262 2.49 1.21 0.71
N THR A 263 1.37 1.01 0.03
CA THR A 263 1.29 0.89 -1.43
C THR A 263 1.01 2.25 -2.04
N GLY A 264 1.48 2.52 -3.25
CA GLY A 264 1.16 3.77 -3.92
C GLY A 264 1.85 3.93 -5.26
N ILE A 265 1.49 5.01 -5.96
CA ILE A 265 2.21 5.44 -7.15
C ILE A 265 3.48 6.16 -6.68
N ILE A 266 4.64 5.58 -6.98
CA ILE A 266 5.93 6.12 -6.53
C ILE A 266 6.48 7.02 -7.62
N LYS A 267 6.26 8.33 -7.47
CA LYS A 267 6.69 9.35 -8.41
C LYS A 267 8.03 9.93 -8.00
N ARG A 268 8.69 10.56 -8.97
CA ARG A 268 9.87 11.38 -8.73
C ARG A 268 9.49 12.85 -8.65
N PHE A 269 10.09 13.57 -7.70
CA PHE A 269 10.19 15.01 -7.75
C PHE A 269 11.64 15.43 -7.53
N ASN A 270 12.28 15.89 -8.61
CA ASN A 270 13.71 16.19 -8.70
C ASN A 270 14.61 15.02 -8.28
N ASN A 271 15.05 14.99 -7.02
CA ASN A 271 15.93 13.94 -6.49
C ASN A 271 15.30 13.20 -5.30
N GLN A 272 13.98 13.30 -5.17
CA GLN A 272 13.17 12.74 -4.09
C GLN A 272 12.08 11.83 -4.69
N TRP A 273 11.79 10.74 -3.98
CA TRP A 273 10.66 9.87 -4.21
C TRP A 273 9.45 10.35 -3.43
N GLU A 274 8.32 10.44 -4.12
CA GLU A 274 7.01 10.76 -3.55
C GLU A 274 6.10 9.55 -3.70
N ILE A 275 5.71 8.96 -2.58
CA ILE A 275 4.73 7.88 -2.54
C ILE A 275 3.35 8.51 -2.43
N ILE A 276 2.54 8.36 -3.47
CA ILE A 276 1.16 8.86 -3.51
C ILE A 276 0.22 7.67 -3.33
N ILE A 277 -0.40 7.56 -2.16
CA ILE A 277 -1.43 6.55 -1.90
C ILE A 277 -2.69 6.89 -2.70
N ARG A 278 -3.38 5.87 -3.23
CA ARG A 278 -4.61 6.05 -4.01
C ARG A 278 -5.82 6.09 -3.10
N SER A 279 -5.77 5.33 -2.01
CA SER A 279 -6.77 5.32 -0.95
C SER A 279 -6.16 4.91 0.40
N LEU A 280 -6.95 4.94 1.47
CA LEU A 280 -6.53 4.40 2.77
C LEU A 280 -6.29 2.87 2.74
N ASP A 281 -6.89 2.14 1.80
CA ASP A 281 -6.68 0.68 1.66
C ASP A 281 -5.26 0.33 1.21
N ASP A 282 -4.53 1.30 0.65
CA ASP A 282 -3.12 1.16 0.32
C ASP A 282 -2.22 1.16 1.57
N ILE A 283 -2.77 1.45 2.75
CA ILE A 283 -2.05 1.42 4.03
C ILE A 283 -2.55 0.25 4.85
N LYS A 284 -1.69 -0.76 4.98
CA LYS A 284 -1.99 -1.97 5.73
C LYS A 284 -1.08 -2.07 6.93
N PRO A 285 -1.53 -2.64 8.07
CA PRO A 285 -0.61 -3.04 9.13
C PRO A 285 0.54 -3.84 8.52
N ALA A 286 1.78 -3.53 8.92
CA ALA A 286 2.94 -4.19 8.32
C ALA A 286 2.77 -5.69 8.47
N GLU A 287 2.96 -6.44 7.38
CA GLU A 287 2.98 -7.89 7.48
C GLU A 287 4.06 -8.25 8.50
N ARG A 288 3.65 -8.90 9.59
CA ARG A 288 4.60 -9.43 10.56
C ARG A 288 5.39 -10.50 9.81
N VAL A 289 6.63 -10.17 9.44
CA VAL A 289 7.58 -11.17 8.97
C VAL A 289 7.70 -12.17 10.11
N ASP A 290 7.23 -13.39 9.88
CA ASP A 290 7.38 -14.50 10.82
C ASP A 290 8.89 -14.70 11.04
N PRO A 291 9.47 -14.28 12.17
CA PRO A 291 10.90 -14.45 12.40
C PRO A 291 11.25 -15.94 12.56
N PHE A 292 10.24 -16.79 12.70
CA PHE A 292 10.37 -18.23 12.84
C PHE A 292 10.18 -18.96 11.52
N ALA A 293 9.99 -18.27 10.39
CA ALA A 293 9.75 -18.90 9.09
C ALA A 293 10.84 -19.94 8.76
N GLY A 294 10.41 -21.17 8.44
CA GLY A 294 11.32 -22.30 8.16
C GLY A 294 11.83 -23.07 9.38
N LEU A 295 11.58 -22.60 10.62
CA LEU A 295 11.90 -23.34 11.83
C LEU A 295 10.80 -24.37 12.17
N PRO A 296 11.16 -25.54 12.74
CA PRO A 296 10.19 -26.55 13.15
C PRO A 296 9.29 -26.07 14.29
N GLY A 297 8.08 -26.64 14.40
CA GLY A 297 7.06 -26.23 15.37
C GLY A 297 6.00 -25.31 14.77
N THR A 298 5.19 -24.69 15.62
CA THR A 298 4.00 -23.92 15.23
C THR A 298 3.96 -22.54 15.90
N GLY A 299 3.08 -21.67 15.40
CA GLY A 299 2.85 -20.33 15.92
C GLY A 299 3.73 -19.25 15.30
N ASP A 300 3.21 -18.03 15.18
CA ASP A 300 3.96 -16.85 14.67
C ASP A 300 4.44 -15.93 15.81
N GLY A 301 4.15 -16.30 17.06
CA GLY A 301 4.53 -15.57 18.27
C GLY A 301 3.65 -14.36 18.55
N THR A 302 2.46 -14.25 17.96
CA THR A 302 1.39 -13.34 18.38
C THR A 302 0.59 -13.94 19.53
N LEU A 303 -0.21 -13.12 20.22
CA LEU A 303 -1.13 -13.63 21.24
C LEU A 303 -2.18 -14.59 20.65
N ALA A 304 -2.64 -14.31 19.42
CA ALA A 304 -3.61 -15.16 18.72
C ALA A 304 -3.01 -16.50 18.29
N ASN A 305 -1.71 -16.52 17.99
CA ASN A 305 -0.99 -17.69 17.52
C ASN A 305 0.42 -17.80 18.17
N PRO A 306 0.48 -18.09 19.50
CA PRO A 306 1.76 -18.16 20.23
C PRO A 306 2.67 -19.24 19.67
N ILE A 307 3.99 -19.03 19.71
CA ILE A 307 4.94 -20.09 19.35
C ILE A 307 4.89 -21.24 20.36
N ASP A 308 5.02 -22.47 19.88
CA ASP A 308 5.20 -23.63 20.76
C ASP A 308 6.66 -23.75 21.25
N VAL A 309 6.90 -24.67 22.20
CA VAL A 309 8.23 -24.85 22.79
C VAL A 309 9.25 -25.37 21.79
N THR A 310 8.84 -26.22 20.83
CA THR A 310 9.71 -26.71 19.76
C THR A 310 10.24 -25.56 18.90
N ARG A 311 9.36 -24.64 18.50
CA ARG A 311 9.73 -23.48 17.68
C ARG A 311 10.57 -22.48 18.44
N ALA A 312 10.25 -22.24 19.72
CA ALA A 312 11.05 -21.39 20.60
C ALA A 312 12.49 -21.91 20.76
N LEU A 313 12.67 -23.21 21.00
CA LEU A 313 14.00 -23.83 21.11
C LEU A 313 14.78 -23.77 19.79
N ALA A 314 14.13 -24.04 18.67
CA ALA A 314 14.76 -23.94 17.35
C ALA A 314 15.20 -22.50 17.04
N TYR A 315 14.39 -21.51 17.44
CA TYR A 315 14.74 -20.10 17.28
C TYR A 315 15.96 -19.71 18.11
N ILE A 316 16.02 -20.11 19.38
CA ILE A 316 17.20 -19.90 20.23
C ILE A 316 18.43 -20.57 19.62
N ALA A 317 18.31 -21.84 19.20
CA ALA A 317 19.42 -22.61 18.63
C ALA A 317 19.96 -22.02 17.31
N SER A 318 19.14 -21.27 16.58
CA SER A 318 19.56 -20.57 15.36
C SER A 318 20.46 -19.35 15.60
N GLY A 319 20.79 -19.04 16.86
CA GLY A 319 21.64 -17.91 17.23
C GLY A 319 20.92 -16.57 17.30
N HIS A 320 19.59 -16.56 17.20
CA HIS A 320 18.78 -15.35 17.31
C HIS A 320 18.48 -15.05 18.79
N ALA A 321 19.16 -14.03 19.33
CA ALA A 321 18.78 -13.37 20.58
C ALA A 321 18.28 -11.96 20.23
N ASP A 322 16.97 -11.79 20.11
CA ASP A 322 16.37 -10.49 19.82
C ASP A 322 15.81 -9.83 21.09
N ALA A 323 15.82 -8.50 21.12
CA ALA A 323 15.19 -7.69 22.16
C ALA A 323 13.65 -7.76 22.11
N THR A 324 13.06 -8.37 21.07
CA THR A 324 11.62 -8.55 20.87
C THR A 324 11.03 -9.59 21.83
N GLU A 325 9.86 -9.27 22.40
CA GLU A 325 9.07 -10.23 23.19
C GLU A 325 8.12 -11.02 22.29
N TYR A 326 7.98 -12.32 22.57
CA TYR A 326 7.08 -13.22 21.88
C TYR A 326 6.11 -13.88 22.85
N TYR A 327 4.93 -14.26 22.35
CA TYR A 327 4.01 -15.11 23.09
C TYR A 327 4.40 -16.57 22.88
N ILE A 328 4.70 -17.29 23.95
CA ILE A 328 5.11 -18.70 23.96
C ILE A 328 4.08 -19.52 24.70
N LYS A 329 3.64 -20.63 24.11
CA LYS A 329 2.70 -21.57 24.72
C LYS A 329 3.41 -22.88 25.04
N GLY A 330 3.17 -23.39 26.25
CA GLY A 330 3.68 -24.69 26.67
C GLY A 330 2.95 -25.20 27.89
N LYS A 331 3.21 -26.45 28.26
CA LYS A 331 2.73 -27.10 29.48
C LYS A 331 3.85 -27.09 30.52
N ILE A 332 3.55 -26.68 31.75
CA ILE A 332 4.52 -26.68 32.84
C ILE A 332 5.00 -28.11 33.08
N SER A 333 6.30 -28.34 32.91
CA SER A 333 6.95 -29.64 33.09
C SER A 333 7.68 -29.77 34.43
N LEU A 334 8.13 -28.65 34.98
CA LEU A 334 8.80 -28.58 36.27
C LEU A 334 8.61 -27.20 36.89
N VAL A 335 8.33 -27.14 38.19
CA VAL A 335 8.37 -25.90 38.98
C VAL A 335 9.63 -25.96 39.84
N ASN A 336 10.60 -25.09 39.59
CA ASN A 336 11.89 -25.10 40.29
C ASN A 336 11.83 -24.27 41.57
N SER A 337 11.33 -23.03 41.48
CA SER A 337 11.15 -22.15 42.63
C SER A 337 10.05 -21.12 42.39
N VAL A 338 9.40 -20.68 43.48
CA VAL A 338 8.47 -19.55 43.49
C VAL A 338 8.82 -18.66 44.68
N ASP A 339 9.32 -17.45 44.42
CA ASP A 339 9.51 -16.42 45.43
C ASP A 339 8.20 -15.64 45.60
N THR A 340 7.62 -15.71 46.79
CA THR A 340 6.45 -14.89 47.18
C THR A 340 6.82 -13.69 48.05
N GLY A 341 8.13 -13.44 48.22
CA GLY A 341 8.69 -12.38 49.04
C GLY A 341 9.14 -11.19 48.20
N ASN A 342 10.45 -10.90 48.24
CA ASN A 342 11.01 -9.62 47.80
C ASN A 342 10.81 -9.37 46.29
N TYR A 343 11.05 -10.38 45.45
CA TYR A 343 10.97 -10.24 44.01
C TYR A 343 9.60 -10.65 43.47
N GLY A 344 8.98 -11.68 44.04
CA GLY A 344 7.65 -12.10 43.62
C GLY A 344 7.65 -12.79 42.25
N ASN A 345 8.69 -13.57 41.94
CA ASN A 345 8.90 -14.22 40.64
C ASN A 345 9.12 -15.73 40.80
N ALA A 346 9.13 -16.46 39.68
CA ALA A 346 9.30 -17.91 39.68
C ALA A 346 10.31 -18.37 38.63
N GLU A 347 10.94 -19.50 38.92
CA GLU A 347 11.70 -20.27 37.95
C GLU A 347 11.00 -21.61 37.72
N TYR A 348 10.68 -21.91 36.47
CA TYR A 348 9.97 -23.13 36.09
C TYR A 348 10.28 -23.46 34.63
N TYR A 349 9.85 -24.63 34.18
CA TYR A 349 10.09 -25.11 32.82
C TYR A 349 8.79 -25.48 32.14
N ILE A 350 8.74 -25.28 30.83
CA ILE A 350 7.61 -25.64 29.98
C ILE A 350 8.07 -26.54 28.83
N SER A 351 7.22 -27.46 28.39
CA SER A 351 7.42 -28.27 27.19
C SER A 351 6.10 -28.45 26.45
N ASN A 352 6.12 -28.99 25.23
CA ASN A 352 4.90 -29.23 24.48
C ASN A 352 4.03 -30.33 25.09
N ASP A 353 4.65 -31.36 25.67
CA ASP A 353 3.98 -32.53 26.24
C ASP A 353 3.82 -32.48 27.77
N GLY A 354 4.51 -31.56 28.45
CA GLY A 354 4.56 -31.45 29.91
C GLY A 354 5.61 -32.35 30.57
N THR A 355 6.49 -32.97 29.79
CA THR A 355 7.63 -33.74 30.30
C THR A 355 8.90 -32.89 30.34
N THR A 356 9.96 -33.39 30.96
CA THR A 356 11.26 -32.68 31.02
C THR A 356 12.06 -32.78 29.72
N ASN A 357 11.59 -33.53 28.72
CA ASN A 357 12.27 -33.64 27.44
C ASN A 357 12.07 -32.36 26.62
N ASN A 358 13.16 -31.77 26.14
CA ASN A 358 13.14 -30.54 25.34
C ASN A 358 12.31 -29.44 26.00
N HIS A 359 12.44 -29.27 27.32
CA HIS A 359 11.77 -28.18 28.02
C HIS A 359 12.56 -26.87 27.89
N LEU A 360 11.84 -25.76 27.95
CA LEU A 360 12.36 -24.41 27.90
C LEU A 360 12.24 -23.79 29.30
N MET A 361 13.32 -23.19 29.78
CA MET A 361 13.33 -22.54 31.08
C MET A 361 12.58 -21.21 31.02
N VAL A 362 11.86 -20.88 32.09
CA VAL A 362 11.32 -19.55 32.37
C VAL A 362 12.12 -19.00 33.54
N PHE A 363 13.02 -18.06 33.25
CA PHE A 363 13.88 -17.48 34.26
C PHE A 363 13.18 -16.28 34.91
N ARG A 364 12.98 -16.31 36.23
CA ARG A 364 12.45 -15.18 37.02
C ARG A 364 11.20 -14.53 36.40
N GLY A 365 10.25 -15.36 35.96
CA GLY A 365 8.99 -14.93 35.38
C GLY A 365 8.00 -14.45 36.45
N TYR A 366 7.16 -13.49 36.09
CA TYR A 366 6.08 -12.95 36.93
C TYR A 366 4.75 -13.67 36.70
N TRP A 367 3.84 -13.53 37.67
CA TRP A 367 2.48 -14.01 37.60
C TRP A 367 1.65 -13.26 36.54
N LEU A 368 0.36 -13.54 36.49
CA LEU A 368 -0.58 -13.04 35.49
C LEU A 368 -0.43 -11.53 35.25
N ASN A 369 -0.22 -11.18 33.98
CA ASN A 369 -0.06 -9.82 33.48
C ASN A 369 1.06 -9.01 34.17
N GLY A 370 2.07 -9.68 34.70
CA GLY A 370 3.23 -9.05 35.34
C GLY A 370 3.05 -8.79 36.84
N ALA A 371 1.98 -9.30 37.45
CA ALA A 371 1.82 -9.26 38.90
C ALA A 371 2.89 -10.10 39.60
N LYS A 372 3.22 -9.74 40.85
CA LYS A 372 4.07 -10.58 41.70
C LYS A 372 3.34 -11.85 42.12
N PHE A 373 4.06 -12.96 42.21
CA PHE A 373 3.61 -14.14 42.92
C PHE A 373 3.38 -13.82 44.40
N THR A 374 2.35 -14.46 44.96
CA THR A 374 1.92 -14.35 46.35
C THR A 374 1.68 -15.75 46.91
N THR A 375 1.56 -15.89 48.23
CA THR A 375 1.23 -17.17 48.86
C THR A 375 -0.08 -17.78 48.33
N ALA A 376 -1.02 -16.96 47.84
CA ALA A 376 -2.28 -17.42 47.26
C ALA A 376 -2.15 -17.88 45.79
N THR A 377 -1.18 -17.36 45.04
CA THR A 377 -1.01 -17.64 43.60
C THR A 377 0.09 -18.67 43.34
N ALA A 378 1.09 -18.78 44.21
CA ALA A 378 2.17 -19.76 44.08
C ALA A 378 1.67 -21.21 43.91
N PRO A 379 0.66 -21.70 44.67
CA PRO A 379 0.15 -23.07 44.48
C PRO A 379 -0.54 -23.30 43.13
N GLN A 380 -0.91 -22.24 42.41
CA GLN A 380 -1.59 -22.33 41.11
C GLN A 380 -0.60 -22.58 39.97
N LEU A 381 0.69 -22.29 40.17
CA LEU A 381 1.77 -22.68 39.26
C LEU A 381 2.12 -24.15 39.52
N ALA A 382 1.54 -25.05 38.73
CA ALA A 382 1.68 -26.49 38.92
C ALA A 382 1.98 -27.24 37.62
N VAL A 383 2.71 -28.35 37.73
CA VAL A 383 3.01 -29.25 36.60
C VAL A 383 1.72 -29.71 35.91
N GLY A 384 1.75 -29.78 34.58
CA GLY A 384 0.62 -30.19 33.76
C GLY A 384 -0.28 -29.04 33.30
N LYS A 385 -0.16 -27.85 33.90
CA LYS A 385 -0.90 -26.65 33.49
C LYS A 385 -0.39 -26.09 32.18
N THR A 386 -1.30 -25.67 31.30
CA THR A 386 -0.95 -25.00 30.05
C THR A 386 -0.83 -23.51 30.30
N VAL A 387 0.29 -22.92 29.90
CA VAL A 387 0.57 -21.48 30.04
C VAL A 387 0.81 -20.83 28.69
N VAL A 388 0.42 -19.56 28.59
CA VAL A 388 0.92 -18.64 27.56
C VAL A 388 1.73 -17.56 28.27
N ILE A 389 2.98 -17.35 27.85
CA ILE A 389 3.94 -16.44 28.47
C ILE A 389 4.33 -15.39 27.43
N LEU A 390 4.41 -14.12 27.82
CA LEU A 390 5.07 -13.08 27.03
C LEU A 390 6.47 -12.85 27.57
N GLY A 391 7.50 -12.99 26.74
CA GLY A 391 8.89 -12.77 27.14
C GLY A 391 9.88 -12.85 25.99
N LYS A 392 11.16 -12.58 26.29
CA LYS A 392 12.26 -12.61 25.31
C LYS A 392 12.93 -13.98 25.33
N LEU A 393 13.26 -14.51 24.15
CA LEU A 393 14.01 -15.75 24.01
C LEU A 393 15.51 -15.45 23.91
N LYS A 394 16.33 -16.18 24.67
CA LYS A 394 17.78 -16.11 24.55
C LYS A 394 18.42 -17.45 24.93
N ASP A 395 19.66 -17.63 24.49
CA ASP A 395 20.57 -18.62 25.06
C ASP A 395 21.42 -17.93 26.13
N TYR A 396 21.31 -18.37 27.38
CA TYR A 396 22.16 -17.92 28.47
C TYR A 396 23.18 -18.99 28.81
N ASN A 397 24.41 -18.83 28.32
CA ASN A 397 25.53 -19.75 28.56
C ASN A 397 25.21 -21.22 28.26
N GLY A 398 24.49 -21.49 27.17
CA GLY A 398 24.07 -22.83 26.75
C GLY A 398 22.71 -23.28 27.33
N THR A 399 22.05 -22.43 28.11
CA THR A 399 20.71 -22.68 28.65
C THR A 399 19.68 -21.89 27.84
N PRO A 400 18.80 -22.56 27.06
CA PRO A 400 17.71 -21.87 26.40
C PRO A 400 16.67 -21.41 27.44
N GLU A 401 16.38 -20.11 27.46
CA GLU A 401 15.46 -19.53 28.43
C GLU A 401 14.55 -18.44 27.84
N ILE A 402 13.37 -18.31 28.45
CA ILE A 402 12.57 -17.09 28.43
C ILE A 402 13.13 -16.19 29.53
N ASP A 403 13.67 -15.04 29.15
CA ASP A 403 14.43 -14.12 30.02
C ASP A 403 13.58 -13.56 31.18
N GLN A 404 14.28 -13.03 32.19
CA GLN A 404 13.69 -12.34 33.33
C GLN A 404 12.72 -11.24 32.89
N ARG A 405 11.73 -10.96 33.75
CA ARG A 405 10.60 -10.04 33.49
C ARG A 405 9.56 -10.55 32.49
N SER A 406 9.69 -11.79 32.03
CA SER A 406 8.58 -12.49 31.38
C SER A 406 7.34 -12.54 32.29
N LYS A 407 6.16 -12.67 31.70
CA LYS A 407 4.89 -12.68 32.42
C LYS A 407 3.93 -13.70 31.85
N ILE A 408 3.25 -14.40 32.74
CA ILE A 408 2.14 -15.27 32.35
C ILE A 408 0.99 -14.40 31.85
N ILE A 409 0.44 -14.76 30.70
CA ILE A 409 -0.73 -14.13 30.08
C ILE A 409 -1.99 -14.96 30.35
N SER A 410 -1.85 -16.29 30.33
CA SER A 410 -2.90 -17.21 30.76
C SER A 410 -2.30 -18.50 31.35
N ILE A 411 -3.07 -19.15 32.23
CA ILE A 411 -2.75 -20.45 32.83
C ILE A 411 -4.03 -21.25 33.00
N ASN A 412 -4.07 -22.50 32.52
CA ASN A 412 -5.25 -23.38 32.54
C ASN A 412 -4.90 -24.81 32.95
#